data_AF-E3LXX7-F1
#
_entry.id   AF-E3LXX7-F1
#
_cell.length_a   1.000
_cell.length_b   1.000
_cell.length_c   1.000
_cell.angle_alpha   90.00
_cell.angle_beta   90.00
_cell.angle_gamma   90.00
#
_symmetry.space_group_name_H-M   'P 1'
#
loop_
_entity.id
_entity.type
_entity.pdbx_description
1 polymer ?
#
loop_
_entity_poly.entity_id
_entity_poly.type
_entity_poly.pdbx_seq_one_letter_code
_entity_poly.pdbx_strand_id
1 'polypeptide(L)'
;MPPTTPSTLAHWSKMTNDVRRIVVGHLDYGSRCSMKLCSKSDYYLVNMTKFKANNILISGVNDGDEEGVHIGIDSFSIWFIKKDNETEIERGWKGKKIERYKEIRQEDHYDMSRRFLDKYHQKFGMLNATSVDIEMVSFSPSPNWKIKCDNFRIFEGPLDWLNASVSRKYKSLKILDVTNLDWAVDERMLEATDKLNLLSENDMTDDQLGTVKATDVWLHSNRITTNGLIKYLDNSTMIPYSPTPVEWSTITNDVKRYIIGFLDYESRCNMRLCSKSDYSFVNSISFKANRLSISEVFNWLLTHFQTIIRCDIDSFTIWFIGKENVTRIDRAWNGELIHEFSEIKHENRYDLYRRFLDNYHNRFGIINASTISIVLFPHAPSPNWRIKCDNLTLYGLRGGYDVTWLNQCISITFNSLEIAGGDSTLIEVNDRMLDSSESLKIDVDSSMTDEQLERAKATNFIIRSDLITVNAVKKYLEYYLKNRRENDRIEIFLQLPRDYDFSRLIPESVVFRKLRIPEYSSSIFRIKLTDFQNENGFNEPQDLRVRFTPDRANITCETLRRGRSVSLYSLDKDDEDSEYNDVDFDQLSLV
;
A
#
# COMPACT_ATOMS: atom_id res chain seq x y z
N MET A 1 36.77 12.73 5.81
CA MET A 1 37.31 11.53 6.50
C MET A 1 36.40 11.21 7.67
N PRO A 2 35.85 9.99 7.80
CA PRO A 2 35.22 9.55 9.03
C PRO A 2 36.25 8.90 9.98
N PRO A 3 35.97 8.85 11.29
CA PRO A 3 36.96 8.58 12.33
C PRO A 3 37.39 7.12 12.33
N THR A 4 38.70 6.91 12.26
CA THR A 4 39.39 5.67 12.57
C THR A 4 39.31 5.38 14.06
N THR A 5 38.63 4.32 14.47
CA THR A 5 38.89 3.63 15.74
C THR A 5 40.09 2.69 15.55
N PRO A 6 41.21 2.89 16.28
CA PRO A 6 42.44 2.12 16.11
C PRO A 6 42.47 0.84 16.96
N SER A 7 41.55 -0.11 16.75
CA SER A 7 41.61 -1.42 17.44
C SER A 7 41.27 -2.66 16.60
N THR A 8 40.82 -2.55 15.35
CA THR A 8 40.54 -3.71 14.47
C THR A 8 41.62 -4.01 13.42
N LEU A 9 42.54 -3.09 13.15
CA LEU A 9 43.58 -3.26 12.12
C LEU A 9 44.79 -4.13 12.57
N ALA A 10 44.95 -4.40 13.86
CA ALA A 10 46.12 -5.12 14.40
C ALA A 10 46.10 -6.65 14.17
N HIS A 11 45.00 -7.22 13.65
CA HIS A 11 44.84 -8.67 13.51
C HIS A 11 44.90 -9.22 12.08
N TRP A 12 44.62 -8.43 11.03
CA TRP A 12 44.54 -8.95 9.65
C TRP A 12 45.85 -9.59 9.19
N SER A 13 46.98 -8.90 9.36
CA SER A 13 48.32 -9.35 8.96
C SER A 13 48.85 -10.55 9.76
N LYS A 14 48.23 -10.89 10.90
CA LYS A 14 48.58 -12.03 11.76
C LYS A 14 47.68 -13.25 11.56
N MET A 15 46.56 -13.12 10.85
CA MET A 15 45.68 -14.26 10.51
C MET A 15 46.32 -15.19 9.47
N THR A 16 46.04 -16.49 9.58
CA THR A 16 46.40 -17.47 8.54
C THR A 16 45.58 -17.23 7.27
N ASN A 17 46.09 -17.68 6.12
CA ASN A 17 45.36 -17.54 4.85
C ASN A 17 43.99 -18.23 4.86
N ASP A 18 43.81 -19.31 5.63
CA ASP A 18 42.52 -20.00 5.74
C ASP A 18 41.48 -19.16 6.46
N VAL A 19 41.86 -18.52 7.58
CA VAL A 19 40.96 -17.60 8.30
C VAL A 19 40.64 -16.38 7.44
N ARG A 20 41.64 -15.83 6.74
CA ARG A 20 41.41 -14.71 5.82
C ARG A 20 40.50 -15.10 4.65
N ARG A 21 40.61 -16.32 4.11
CA ARG A 21 39.69 -16.85 3.08
C ARG A 21 38.26 -16.92 3.60
N ILE A 22 38.05 -17.37 4.84
CA ILE A 22 36.73 -17.39 5.47
C ILE A 22 36.18 -15.97 5.56
N VAL A 23 36.95 -15.02 6.07
CA VAL A 23 36.52 -13.60 6.18
C VAL A 23 36.18 -13.02 4.81
N VAL A 24 37.06 -13.19 3.81
CA VAL A 24 36.84 -12.75 2.42
C VAL A 24 35.59 -13.38 1.81
N GLY A 25 35.29 -14.63 2.16
CA GLY A 25 34.08 -15.33 1.72
C GLY A 25 32.78 -14.69 2.23
N HIS A 26 32.83 -13.94 3.33
CA HIS A 26 31.69 -13.23 3.91
C HIS A 26 31.64 -11.73 3.56
N LEU A 27 32.64 -11.22 2.83
CA LEU A 27 32.64 -9.83 2.37
C LEU A 27 31.72 -9.66 1.16
N ASP A 28 30.98 -8.56 1.15
CA ASP A 28 30.20 -8.12 -0.01
C ASP A 28 31.10 -7.76 -1.21
N TYR A 29 30.50 -7.67 -2.40
CA TYR A 29 31.24 -7.52 -3.65
C TYR A 29 32.27 -6.37 -3.63
N GLY A 30 31.89 -5.16 -3.26
CA GLY A 30 32.86 -4.06 -3.31
C GLY A 30 33.70 -3.84 -2.06
N SER A 31 33.39 -4.45 -0.91
CA SER A 31 34.37 -4.62 0.16
C SER A 31 35.53 -5.49 -0.37
N ARG A 32 35.22 -6.52 -1.16
CA ARG A 32 36.23 -7.32 -1.87
C ARG A 32 36.97 -6.50 -2.93
N CYS A 33 36.29 -5.60 -3.66
CA CYS A 33 36.96 -4.69 -4.60
C CYS A 33 37.92 -3.73 -3.89
N SER A 34 37.50 -3.15 -2.76
CA SER A 34 38.35 -2.26 -1.96
C SER A 34 39.56 -3.01 -1.38
N MET A 35 39.36 -4.23 -0.92
CA MET A 35 40.42 -5.07 -0.36
C MET A 35 41.48 -5.46 -1.39
N LYS A 36 41.12 -5.61 -2.67
CA LYS A 36 42.08 -5.86 -3.76
C LYS A 36 43.11 -4.73 -3.92
N LEU A 37 42.75 -3.51 -3.51
CA LEU A 37 43.61 -2.34 -3.59
C LEU A 37 44.60 -2.25 -2.42
N CYS A 38 44.42 -3.05 -1.37
CA CYS A 38 45.23 -2.98 -0.15
C CYS A 38 46.64 -3.59 -0.32
N SER A 39 46.76 -4.74 -0.98
CA SER A 39 48.07 -5.39 -1.23
C SER A 39 48.01 -6.46 -2.33
N LYS A 40 49.16 -6.83 -2.90
CA LYS A 40 49.25 -7.98 -3.83
C LYS A 40 48.76 -9.29 -3.19
N SER A 41 49.06 -9.50 -1.91
CA SER A 41 48.64 -10.71 -1.19
C SER A 41 47.12 -10.76 -1.04
N ASP A 42 46.49 -9.64 -0.70
CA ASP A 42 45.03 -9.54 -0.59
C ASP A 42 44.36 -9.66 -1.97
N TYR A 43 44.97 -9.11 -3.02
CA TYR A 43 44.50 -9.28 -4.41
C TYR A 43 44.39 -10.77 -4.81
N TYR A 44 45.46 -11.55 -4.59
CA TYR A 44 45.45 -12.99 -4.87
C TYR A 44 44.45 -13.74 -3.98
N LEU A 45 44.39 -13.40 -2.69
CA LEU A 45 43.46 -14.01 -1.75
C LEU A 45 41.99 -13.81 -2.17
N VAL A 46 41.63 -12.60 -2.57
CA VAL A 46 40.27 -12.27 -3.02
C VAL A 46 39.93 -12.99 -4.33
N ASN A 47 40.86 -13.11 -5.27
CA ASN A 47 40.64 -13.80 -6.53
C ASN A 47 40.56 -15.33 -6.40
N MET A 48 41.26 -15.92 -5.43
CA MET A 48 41.19 -17.37 -5.16
C MET A 48 39.95 -17.79 -4.35
N THR A 49 39.27 -16.85 -3.70
CA THR A 49 38.11 -17.14 -2.85
C THR A 49 36.83 -17.10 -3.67
N LYS A 50 35.98 -18.13 -3.60
CA LYS A 50 34.69 -18.13 -4.31
C LYS A 50 33.81 -16.96 -3.87
N PHE A 51 32.94 -16.47 -4.75
CA PHE A 51 31.99 -15.40 -4.45
C PHE A 51 30.56 -15.90 -4.69
N LYS A 52 29.68 -15.62 -3.74
CA LYS A 52 28.22 -15.71 -3.88
C LYS A 52 27.69 -14.37 -3.38
N ALA A 53 27.00 -13.63 -4.24
CA ALA A 53 26.35 -12.39 -3.83
C ALA A 53 25.13 -12.72 -2.94
N ASN A 54 24.75 -11.80 -2.07
CA ASN A 54 23.45 -11.87 -1.40
C ASN A 54 22.34 -11.46 -2.36
N ASN A 55 22.52 -10.32 -3.03
CA ASN A 55 21.55 -9.82 -4.01
C ASN A 55 22.21 -9.35 -5.30
N ILE A 56 21.60 -9.70 -6.43
CA ILE A 56 21.90 -9.12 -7.74
C ILE A 56 20.61 -8.52 -8.27
N LEU A 57 20.64 -7.21 -8.54
CA LEU A 57 19.55 -6.49 -9.19
C LEU A 57 20.04 -6.07 -10.57
N ILE A 58 19.26 -6.37 -11.61
CA ILE A 58 19.45 -5.82 -12.94
C ILE A 58 18.14 -5.11 -13.27
N SER A 59 18.16 -3.79 -13.29
CA SER A 59 16.95 -3.00 -13.46
C SER A 59 17.09 -1.99 -14.58
N GLY A 60 16.06 -1.84 -15.41
CA GLY A 60 15.93 -0.66 -16.26
C GLY A 60 15.86 0.60 -15.42
N VAL A 61 16.47 1.67 -15.91
CA VAL A 61 16.35 3.03 -15.36
C VAL A 61 15.49 3.80 -16.34
N ASN A 62 14.35 4.29 -15.86
CA ASN A 62 13.47 5.17 -16.64
C ASN A 62 12.88 6.21 -15.68
N ASP A 63 13.62 7.29 -15.43
CA ASP A 63 13.21 8.38 -14.54
C ASP A 63 13.11 9.68 -15.34
N GLY A 64 12.11 9.76 -16.23
CA GLY A 64 11.71 10.94 -17.01
C GLY A 64 12.74 11.47 -18.02
N ASP A 65 13.92 11.86 -17.54
CA ASP A 65 15.05 12.42 -18.28
C ASP A 65 16.25 11.45 -18.34
N GLU A 66 16.17 10.27 -17.70
CA GLU A 66 17.23 9.25 -17.69
C GLU A 66 16.68 7.88 -18.10
N GLU A 67 17.12 7.39 -19.26
CA GLU A 67 16.97 6.01 -19.72
C GLU A 67 18.28 5.26 -19.44
N GLY A 68 18.23 4.00 -19.01
CA GLY A 68 19.46 3.29 -18.68
C GLY A 68 19.30 1.87 -18.15
N VAL A 69 20.42 1.31 -17.70
CA VAL A 69 20.47 0.04 -16.95
C VAL A 69 21.23 0.25 -15.65
N HIS A 70 20.63 -0.18 -14.55
CA HIS A 70 21.27 -0.25 -13.24
C HIS A 70 21.57 -1.71 -12.89
N ILE A 71 22.81 -1.97 -12.49
CA ILE A 71 23.25 -3.27 -11.99
C ILE A 71 23.72 -3.10 -10.55
N GLY A 72 22.97 -3.67 -9.62
CA GLY A 72 23.31 -3.77 -8.21
C GLY A 72 23.87 -5.15 -7.87
N ILE A 73 25.02 -5.20 -7.19
CA ILE A 73 25.59 -6.44 -6.64
C ILE A 73 25.94 -6.17 -5.17
N ASP A 74 25.11 -6.70 -4.27
CA ASP A 74 25.13 -6.37 -2.84
C ASP A 74 25.08 -4.86 -2.58
N SER A 75 26.16 -4.30 -2.06
CA SER A 75 26.35 -2.88 -1.77
C SER A 75 26.98 -2.11 -2.93
N PHE A 76 27.42 -2.78 -3.99
CA PHE A 76 27.94 -2.14 -5.20
C PHE A 76 26.80 -1.83 -6.17
N SER A 77 26.84 -0.65 -6.79
CA SER A 77 25.93 -0.27 -7.87
C SER A 77 26.72 0.31 -9.04
N ILE A 78 26.27 0.02 -10.25
CA ILE A 78 26.71 0.68 -11.47
C ILE A 78 25.49 1.04 -12.31
N TRP A 79 25.48 2.26 -12.84
CA TRP A 79 24.44 2.77 -13.73
C TRP A 79 25.06 3.03 -15.08
N PHE A 80 24.37 2.59 -16.13
CA PHE A 80 24.65 2.83 -17.54
C PHE A 80 23.51 3.70 -18.07
N ILE A 81 23.68 5.02 -18.03
CA ILE A 81 22.64 6.00 -18.33
C ILE A 81 22.87 6.51 -19.74
N LYS A 82 21.86 6.37 -20.59
CA LYS A 82 21.84 6.93 -21.93
C LYS A 82 21.80 8.45 -21.86
N LYS A 83 22.71 9.11 -22.60
CA LYS A 83 22.78 10.55 -22.81
C LYS A 83 22.99 10.78 -24.29
N ASP A 84 21.92 11.10 -25.03
CA ASP A 84 21.94 11.23 -26.49
C ASP A 84 22.54 9.98 -27.17
N ASN A 85 23.73 10.11 -27.80
CA ASN A 85 24.47 9.03 -28.47
C ASN A 85 25.59 8.43 -27.60
N GLU A 86 25.66 8.79 -26.33
CA GLU A 86 26.70 8.37 -25.40
C GLU A 86 26.07 7.66 -24.19
N THR A 87 26.86 6.83 -23.52
CA THR A 87 26.50 6.27 -22.22
C THR A 87 27.36 6.87 -21.13
N GLU A 88 26.68 7.45 -20.16
CA GLU A 88 27.23 7.87 -18.89
C GLU A 88 27.26 6.68 -17.92
N ILE A 89 28.46 6.31 -17.49
CA ILE A 89 28.68 5.27 -16.49
C ILE A 89 28.89 5.93 -15.13
N GLU A 90 28.03 5.61 -14.19
CA GLU A 90 28.18 6.04 -12.80
C GLU A 90 28.33 4.83 -11.89
N ARG A 91 29.17 4.95 -10.87
CA ARG A 91 29.41 3.88 -9.89
C ARG A 91 29.05 4.34 -8.51
N GLY A 92 28.58 3.42 -7.68
CA GLY A 92 28.06 3.75 -6.38
C GLY A 92 28.26 2.69 -5.31
N TRP A 93 28.06 3.14 -4.08
CA TRP A 93 28.12 2.30 -2.89
C TRP A 93 26.87 2.51 -2.05
N LYS A 94 26.22 1.42 -1.66
CA LYS A 94 24.96 1.41 -0.89
C LYS A 94 23.90 2.33 -1.51
N GLY A 95 23.73 2.22 -2.83
CA GLY A 95 22.76 3.02 -3.60
C GLY A 95 23.12 4.49 -3.79
N LYS A 96 24.32 4.94 -3.38
CA LYS A 96 24.78 6.32 -3.60
C LYS A 96 25.79 6.40 -4.74
N LYS A 97 25.49 7.18 -5.77
CA LYS A 97 26.41 7.53 -6.87
C LYS A 97 27.65 8.24 -6.33
N ILE A 98 28.82 7.95 -6.89
CA ILE A 98 30.11 8.54 -6.52
C ILE A 98 30.66 9.25 -7.76
N GLU A 99 30.52 10.58 -7.77
CA GLU A 99 30.80 11.46 -8.91
C GLU A 99 32.23 11.32 -9.49
N ARG A 100 33.22 11.02 -8.63
CA ARG A 100 34.62 10.86 -9.06
C ARG A 100 34.88 9.69 -10.02
N TYR A 101 33.93 8.76 -10.14
CA TYR A 101 34.02 7.57 -11.00
C TYR A 101 33.09 7.64 -12.21
N LYS A 102 32.60 8.84 -12.53
CA LYS A 102 31.80 9.10 -13.72
C LYS A 102 32.66 8.98 -14.97
N GLU A 103 32.21 8.18 -15.92
CA GLU A 103 32.83 8.00 -17.23
C GLU A 103 31.78 8.23 -18.31
N ILE A 104 32.18 8.74 -19.47
CA ILE A 104 31.30 8.89 -20.64
C ILE A 104 31.94 8.12 -21.79
N ARG A 105 31.15 7.33 -22.52
CA ARG A 105 31.61 6.52 -23.65
C ARG A 105 30.64 6.57 -24.82
N GLN A 106 31.17 6.55 -26.03
CA GLN A 106 30.40 6.47 -27.27
C GLN A 106 30.02 5.03 -27.57
N GLU A 107 29.08 4.51 -26.80
CA GLU A 107 28.59 3.13 -26.92
C GLU A 107 27.18 3.05 -26.35
N ASP A 108 26.37 2.10 -26.82
CA ASP A 108 25.04 1.86 -26.26
C ASP A 108 25.09 1.31 -24.83
N HIS A 109 24.16 1.80 -24.02
CA HIS A 109 24.07 1.50 -22.61
C HIS A 109 23.69 0.04 -22.32
N TYR A 110 22.90 -0.61 -23.19
CA TYR A 110 22.61 -2.04 -23.07
C TYR A 110 23.85 -2.87 -23.37
N ASP A 111 24.59 -2.55 -24.43
CA ASP A 111 25.82 -3.27 -24.78
C ASP A 111 26.89 -3.16 -23.69
N MET A 112 27.08 -1.97 -23.11
CA MET A 112 28.00 -1.82 -22.00
C MET A 112 27.56 -2.58 -20.75
N SER A 113 26.26 -2.57 -20.44
CA SER A 113 25.73 -3.33 -19.31
C SER A 113 25.91 -4.85 -19.51
N ARG A 114 25.72 -5.35 -20.75
CA ARG A 114 25.98 -6.74 -21.14
C ARG A 114 27.45 -7.08 -21.01
N ARG A 115 28.36 -6.26 -21.53
CA ARG A 115 29.82 -6.49 -21.40
C ARG A 115 30.26 -6.50 -19.94
N PHE A 116 29.66 -5.67 -19.09
CA PHE A 116 29.94 -5.70 -17.66
C PHE A 116 29.54 -7.06 -17.04
N LEU A 117 28.34 -7.55 -17.37
CA LEU A 117 27.86 -8.85 -16.93
C LEU A 117 28.67 -10.01 -17.53
N ASP A 118 29.12 -9.91 -18.78
CA ASP A 118 30.03 -10.87 -19.40
C ASP A 118 31.36 -10.94 -18.65
N LYS A 119 31.96 -9.79 -18.33
CA LYS A 119 33.20 -9.74 -17.54
C LYS A 119 33.00 -10.29 -16.13
N TYR A 120 31.85 -10.02 -15.52
CA TYR A 120 31.48 -10.62 -14.24
C TYR A 120 31.37 -12.15 -14.36
N HIS A 121 30.68 -12.64 -15.40
CA HIS A 121 30.49 -14.06 -15.67
C HIS A 121 31.81 -14.77 -15.98
N GLN A 122 32.68 -14.20 -16.81
CA GLN A 122 34.02 -14.73 -17.10
C GLN A 122 34.85 -14.89 -15.82
N LYS A 123 34.72 -13.94 -14.89
CA LYS A 123 35.48 -13.92 -13.64
C LYS A 123 34.98 -14.93 -12.61
N PHE A 124 33.66 -15.12 -12.50
CA PHE A 124 33.05 -15.94 -11.45
C PHE A 124 32.44 -17.25 -11.98
N GLY A 125 32.42 -17.44 -13.29
CA GLY A 125 31.85 -18.59 -14.01
C GLY A 125 30.32 -18.59 -14.13
N MET A 126 29.62 -17.80 -13.30
CA MET A 126 28.17 -17.65 -13.27
C MET A 126 27.74 -16.45 -12.40
N LEU A 127 26.50 -16.00 -12.57
CA LEU A 127 25.80 -15.09 -11.66
C LEU A 127 25.27 -15.91 -10.46
N ASN A 128 26.11 -16.11 -9.45
CA ASN A 128 25.77 -16.87 -8.24
C ASN A 128 25.36 -15.94 -7.10
N ALA A 129 24.07 -15.97 -6.73
CA ALA A 129 23.53 -15.12 -5.67
C ALA A 129 22.51 -15.85 -4.78
N THR A 130 22.12 -15.27 -3.65
CA THR A 130 20.97 -15.77 -2.88
C THR A 130 19.65 -15.31 -3.52
N SER A 131 19.58 -14.03 -3.93
CA SER A 131 18.47 -13.45 -4.68
C SER A 131 18.95 -12.81 -5.98
N VAL A 132 18.16 -12.96 -7.04
CA VAL A 132 18.35 -12.27 -8.32
C VAL A 132 17.02 -11.65 -8.73
N ASP A 133 17.04 -10.34 -8.96
CA ASP A 133 15.89 -9.56 -9.38
C ASP A 133 16.18 -8.93 -10.76
N ILE A 134 15.31 -9.18 -11.72
CA ILE A 134 15.30 -8.59 -13.06
C ILE A 134 14.06 -7.70 -13.15
N GLU A 135 14.23 -6.38 -13.31
CA GLU A 135 13.13 -5.42 -13.22
C GLU A 135 13.15 -4.42 -14.40
N MET A 136 12.09 -4.33 -15.20
CA MET A 136 11.96 -3.33 -16.27
C MET A 136 13.11 -3.36 -17.28
N VAL A 137 13.66 -4.55 -17.55
CA VAL A 137 14.80 -4.73 -18.47
C VAL A 137 14.26 -5.17 -19.82
N SER A 138 14.62 -4.47 -20.90
CA SER A 138 14.14 -4.75 -22.26
C SER A 138 15.00 -5.75 -23.06
N PHE A 139 16.18 -6.14 -22.55
CA PHE A 139 17.12 -6.99 -23.27
C PHE A 139 17.20 -8.41 -22.71
N SER A 140 17.40 -9.40 -23.59
CA SER A 140 17.63 -10.80 -23.21
C SER A 140 19.07 -11.06 -22.74
N PRO A 141 19.29 -12.02 -21.83
CA PRO A 141 20.62 -12.41 -21.38
C PRO A 141 21.45 -13.01 -22.51
N SER A 142 22.77 -12.95 -22.40
CA SER A 142 23.67 -13.66 -23.31
C SER A 142 23.44 -15.19 -23.21
N PRO A 143 23.48 -15.95 -24.33
CA PRO A 143 23.28 -17.41 -24.32
C PRO A 143 24.24 -18.19 -23.42
N ASN A 144 25.40 -17.60 -23.12
CA ASN A 144 26.43 -18.22 -22.29
C ASN A 144 26.25 -17.95 -20.79
N TRP A 145 25.34 -17.05 -20.42
CA TRP A 145 25.13 -16.70 -19.01
C TRP A 145 24.44 -17.82 -18.27
N LYS A 146 24.99 -18.12 -17.10
CA LYS A 146 24.40 -19.04 -16.13
C LYS A 146 24.06 -18.29 -14.87
N ILE A 147 22.82 -18.40 -14.42
CA ILE A 147 22.34 -17.80 -13.17
C ILE A 147 22.04 -18.91 -12.17
N LYS A 148 22.55 -18.77 -10.95
CA LYS A 148 22.26 -19.71 -9.85
C LYS A 148 21.84 -18.92 -8.62
N CYS A 149 20.61 -19.15 -8.18
CA CYS A 149 20.03 -18.48 -7.03
C CYS A 149 18.94 -19.31 -6.33
N ASP A 150 18.65 -18.91 -5.09
CA ASP A 150 17.58 -19.51 -4.28
C ASP A 150 16.26 -18.75 -4.50
N ASN A 151 16.32 -17.43 -4.66
CA ASN A 151 15.18 -16.58 -4.99
C ASN A 151 15.38 -15.93 -6.35
N PHE A 152 14.36 -15.97 -7.21
CA PHE A 152 14.42 -15.40 -8.55
C PHE A 152 13.16 -14.60 -8.84
N ARG A 153 13.33 -13.37 -9.34
CA ARG A 153 12.24 -12.49 -9.70
C ARG A 153 12.44 -11.89 -11.08
N ILE A 154 11.39 -11.93 -11.90
CA ILE A 154 11.25 -11.14 -13.12
C ILE A 154 10.02 -10.24 -12.95
N PHE A 155 10.18 -8.96 -13.25
CA PHE A 155 9.12 -7.95 -13.32
C PHE A 155 9.33 -7.10 -14.56
N GLU A 156 8.36 -7.03 -15.48
CA GLU A 156 8.48 -6.22 -16.71
C GLU A 156 9.75 -6.54 -17.53
N GLY A 157 10.01 -7.82 -17.81
CA GLY A 157 11.19 -8.24 -18.55
C GLY A 157 11.06 -9.56 -19.32
N PRO A 158 12.00 -9.86 -20.24
CA PRO A 158 11.98 -11.08 -21.04
C PRO A 158 12.11 -12.34 -20.18
N LEU A 159 11.32 -13.37 -20.51
CA LEU A 159 11.39 -14.67 -19.85
C LEU A 159 12.73 -15.39 -20.12
N ASP A 160 13.49 -15.00 -21.15
CA ASP A 160 14.82 -15.55 -21.46
C ASP A 160 15.79 -15.49 -20.27
N TRP A 161 15.60 -14.53 -19.36
CA TRP A 161 16.34 -14.45 -18.10
C TRP A 161 16.15 -15.69 -17.21
N LEU A 162 14.96 -16.29 -17.22
CA LEU A 162 14.71 -17.54 -16.52
C LEU A 162 15.38 -18.73 -17.22
N ASN A 163 15.46 -18.71 -18.56
CA ASN A 163 16.15 -19.74 -19.34
C ASN A 163 17.66 -19.76 -19.06
N ALA A 164 18.26 -18.60 -18.79
CA ALA A 164 19.65 -18.49 -18.33
C ALA A 164 19.86 -19.04 -16.91
N SER A 165 18.79 -19.30 -16.15
CA SER A 165 18.89 -19.90 -14.83
C SER A 165 19.16 -21.40 -14.90
N VAL A 166 20.22 -21.80 -14.21
CA VAL A 166 20.61 -23.21 -14.00
C VAL A 166 20.18 -23.72 -12.63
N SER A 167 19.41 -22.93 -11.86
CA SER A 167 18.77 -23.40 -10.63
C SER A 167 17.74 -24.48 -10.95
N ARG A 168 17.84 -25.62 -10.27
CA ARG A 168 16.88 -26.72 -10.40
C ARG A 168 15.65 -26.52 -9.53
N LYS A 169 15.83 -25.85 -8.41
CA LYS A 169 14.83 -25.66 -7.36
C LYS A 169 14.95 -24.25 -6.80
N TYR A 170 13.82 -23.57 -6.69
CA TYR A 170 13.72 -22.25 -6.07
C TYR A 170 13.15 -22.35 -4.66
N LYS A 171 13.59 -21.47 -3.77
CA LYS A 171 12.88 -21.19 -2.53
C LYS A 171 11.70 -20.26 -2.82
N SER A 172 11.94 -19.19 -3.58
CA SER A 172 10.92 -18.24 -4.04
C SER A 172 11.10 -17.94 -5.53
N LEU A 173 10.07 -18.15 -6.33
CA LEU A 173 10.02 -17.77 -7.75
C LEU A 173 8.87 -16.78 -7.97
N LYS A 174 9.17 -15.64 -8.59
CA LYS A 174 8.19 -14.60 -8.90
C LYS A 174 8.34 -14.12 -10.34
N ILE A 175 7.27 -14.23 -11.12
CA ILE A 175 7.22 -13.80 -12.51
C ILE A 175 5.99 -12.92 -12.66
N LEU A 176 6.21 -11.66 -12.99
CA LEU A 176 5.19 -10.62 -13.08
C LEU A 176 5.38 -9.85 -14.38
N ASP A 177 4.28 -9.63 -15.10
CA ASP A 177 4.21 -8.80 -16.31
C ASP A 177 5.35 -9.08 -17.31
N VAL A 178 5.39 -10.29 -17.88
CA VAL A 178 6.44 -10.66 -18.84
C VAL A 178 6.05 -10.21 -20.24
N THR A 179 7.05 -9.82 -21.03
CA THR A 179 6.84 -9.31 -22.39
C THR A 179 6.38 -10.38 -23.40
N ASN A 180 6.47 -11.67 -23.05
CA ASN A 180 6.09 -12.77 -23.93
C ASN A 180 4.64 -13.20 -23.62
N LEU A 181 3.75 -13.03 -24.60
CA LEU A 181 2.30 -13.27 -24.44
C LEU A 181 1.93 -14.75 -24.24
N ASP A 182 2.71 -15.69 -24.79
CA ASP A 182 2.49 -17.13 -24.66
C ASP A 182 3.76 -17.78 -24.10
N TRP A 183 3.73 -18.23 -22.84
CA TRP A 183 4.86 -18.94 -22.26
C TRP A 183 4.43 -20.14 -21.41
N ALA A 184 5.27 -21.19 -21.50
CA ALA A 184 5.01 -22.48 -20.88
C ALA A 184 5.59 -22.59 -19.47
N VAL A 185 4.83 -23.19 -18.56
CA VAL A 185 5.34 -23.48 -17.21
C VAL A 185 6.26 -24.70 -17.22
N ASP A 186 7.52 -24.48 -16.83
CA ASP A 186 8.56 -25.50 -16.72
C ASP A 186 8.48 -26.23 -15.36
N GLU A 187 8.75 -27.54 -15.34
CA GLU A 187 8.77 -28.36 -14.11
C GLU A 187 9.67 -27.77 -13.01
N ARG A 188 10.78 -27.12 -13.38
CA ARG A 188 11.70 -26.44 -12.44
C ARG A 188 11.02 -25.32 -11.65
N MET A 189 9.99 -24.70 -12.23
CA MET A 189 9.22 -23.65 -11.56
C MET A 189 8.31 -24.26 -10.48
N LEU A 190 7.75 -25.44 -10.76
CA LEU A 190 6.84 -26.17 -9.87
C LEU A 190 7.56 -26.70 -8.62
N GLU A 191 8.89 -26.86 -8.69
CA GLU A 191 9.72 -27.24 -7.54
C GLU A 191 9.92 -26.13 -6.48
N ALA A 192 9.35 -24.93 -6.70
CA ALA A 192 9.38 -23.86 -5.70
C ALA A 192 8.77 -24.30 -4.36
N THR A 193 9.42 -23.97 -3.24
CA THR A 193 9.00 -24.48 -1.91
C THR A 193 8.30 -23.48 -1.00
N ASP A 194 8.67 -22.21 -1.08
CA ASP A 194 8.12 -21.19 -0.18
C ASP A 194 7.14 -20.34 -0.94
N LYS A 195 7.55 -19.76 -2.08
CA LYS A 195 6.71 -18.87 -2.87
C LYS A 195 6.75 -19.18 -4.36
N LEU A 196 5.58 -19.27 -4.98
CA LEU A 196 5.39 -19.37 -6.42
C LEU A 196 4.36 -18.32 -6.87
N ASN A 197 4.83 -17.23 -7.46
CA ASN A 197 3.95 -16.20 -8.00
C ASN A 197 4.14 -16.11 -9.51
N LEU A 198 3.17 -16.60 -10.27
CA LEU A 198 3.10 -16.50 -11.74
C LEU A 198 1.88 -15.64 -12.08
N LEU A 199 2.06 -14.32 -12.06
CA LEU A 199 0.97 -13.35 -12.20
C LEU A 199 0.72 -12.91 -13.64
N SER A 200 1.65 -13.18 -14.54
CA SER A 200 1.42 -13.12 -15.98
C SER A 200 0.61 -14.32 -16.44
N GLU A 201 -0.25 -14.13 -17.44
CA GLU A 201 -0.99 -15.22 -18.08
C GLU A 201 -0.02 -16.32 -18.52
N ASN A 202 -0.32 -17.57 -18.14
CA ASN A 202 0.49 -18.75 -18.44
C ASN A 202 -0.37 -19.97 -18.76
N ASP A 203 0.25 -21.02 -19.29
CA ASP A 203 -0.43 -22.22 -19.78
C ASP A 203 -0.58 -23.34 -18.73
N MET A 204 -0.39 -23.05 -17.44
CA MET A 204 -0.41 -24.07 -16.37
C MET A 204 -1.70 -24.88 -16.39
N THR A 205 -1.57 -26.20 -16.37
CA THR A 205 -2.69 -27.16 -16.36
C THR A 205 -3.03 -27.65 -14.96
N ASP A 206 -4.22 -28.26 -14.80
CA ASP A 206 -4.65 -28.90 -13.55
C ASP A 206 -3.65 -29.95 -13.02
N ASP A 207 -3.04 -30.74 -13.91
CA ASP A 207 -2.05 -31.76 -13.53
C ASP A 207 -0.77 -31.11 -12.99
N GLN A 208 -0.29 -30.03 -13.62
CA GLN A 208 0.87 -29.28 -13.14
C GLN A 208 0.59 -28.61 -11.80
N LEU A 209 -0.59 -28.02 -11.61
CA LEU A 209 -1.04 -27.45 -10.33
C LEU A 209 -0.96 -28.50 -9.21
N GLY A 210 -1.39 -29.73 -9.47
CA GLY A 210 -1.33 -30.83 -8.51
C GLY A 210 0.09 -31.22 -8.06
N THR A 211 1.14 -30.76 -8.74
CA THR A 211 2.55 -31.02 -8.37
C THR A 211 3.21 -29.88 -7.61
N VAL A 212 2.55 -28.72 -7.48
CA VAL A 212 3.10 -27.53 -6.83
C VAL A 212 3.32 -27.78 -5.34
N LYS A 213 4.53 -27.47 -4.84
CA LYS A 213 4.93 -27.67 -3.44
C LYS A 213 5.07 -26.38 -2.63
N ALA A 214 4.85 -25.23 -3.26
CA ALA A 214 5.00 -23.92 -2.62
C ALA A 214 3.89 -23.69 -1.58
N THR A 215 4.22 -22.97 -0.50
CA THR A 215 3.26 -22.63 0.58
C THR A 215 2.52 -21.33 0.33
N ASP A 216 3.08 -20.42 -0.47
CA ASP A 216 2.47 -19.16 -0.92
C ASP A 216 2.38 -19.19 -2.45
N VAL A 217 1.16 -19.32 -2.99
CA VAL A 217 0.91 -19.56 -4.42
C VAL A 217 -0.03 -18.51 -4.99
N TRP A 218 0.44 -17.80 -6.01
CA TRP A 218 -0.33 -16.81 -6.77
C TRP A 218 -0.22 -17.16 -8.26
N LEU A 219 -1.34 -17.45 -8.92
CA LEU A 219 -1.33 -17.97 -10.29
C LEU A 219 -2.38 -17.27 -11.14
N HIS A 220 -2.05 -17.02 -12.41
CA HIS A 220 -2.97 -16.58 -13.44
C HIS A 220 -2.86 -17.50 -14.66
N SER A 221 -3.74 -18.51 -14.77
CA SER A 221 -3.80 -19.43 -15.91
C SER A 221 -5.24 -19.66 -16.36
N ASN A 222 -5.45 -19.60 -17.68
CA ASN A 222 -6.73 -19.90 -18.31
C ASN A 222 -6.99 -21.40 -18.51
N ARG A 223 -6.01 -22.26 -18.17
CA ARG A 223 -6.12 -23.73 -18.30
C ARG A 223 -6.32 -24.46 -16.97
N ILE A 224 -6.34 -23.73 -15.86
CA ILE A 224 -6.72 -24.27 -14.55
C ILE A 224 -8.24 -24.23 -14.42
N THR A 225 -8.86 -25.38 -14.19
CA THR A 225 -10.31 -25.49 -14.00
C THR A 225 -10.67 -25.41 -12.52
N THR A 226 -11.95 -25.12 -12.23
CA THR A 226 -12.49 -25.16 -10.85
C THR A 226 -12.25 -26.51 -10.18
N ASN A 227 -12.36 -27.62 -10.94
CA ASN A 227 -12.12 -28.96 -10.41
C ASN A 227 -10.65 -29.21 -10.09
N GLY A 228 -9.72 -28.71 -10.93
CA GLY A 228 -8.29 -28.74 -10.65
C GLY A 228 -7.93 -27.98 -9.39
N LEU A 229 -8.52 -26.80 -9.19
CA LEU A 229 -8.32 -25.99 -7.99
C LEU A 229 -8.82 -26.70 -6.72
N ILE A 230 -10.02 -27.29 -6.76
CA ILE A 230 -10.57 -28.06 -5.63
C ILE A 230 -9.62 -29.21 -5.26
N LYS A 231 -9.20 -30.00 -6.25
CA LYS A 231 -8.27 -31.13 -6.04
C LYS A 231 -6.92 -30.69 -5.46
N TYR A 232 -6.41 -29.54 -5.90
CA TYR A 232 -5.18 -28.97 -5.38
C TYR A 232 -5.32 -28.55 -3.92
N LEU A 233 -6.42 -27.86 -3.56
CA LEU A 233 -6.69 -27.44 -2.19
C LEU A 233 -6.90 -28.62 -1.24
N ASP A 234 -7.59 -29.67 -1.71
CA ASP A 234 -7.78 -30.91 -0.95
C ASP A 234 -6.46 -31.64 -0.65
N ASN A 235 -5.49 -31.57 -1.57
CA ASN A 235 -4.18 -32.19 -1.41
C ASN A 235 -3.15 -31.33 -0.66
N SER A 236 -3.31 -30.00 -0.64
CA SER A 236 -2.30 -29.05 -0.15
C SER A 236 -2.38 -28.74 1.35
N THR A 237 -3.21 -29.44 2.13
CA THR A 237 -3.34 -29.20 3.57
C THR A 237 -2.10 -29.65 4.35
N MET A 238 -1.16 -28.71 4.55
CA MET A 238 -0.18 -28.69 5.65
C MET A 238 -0.83 -28.40 7.01
N ILE A 239 -1.91 -29.11 7.36
CA ILE A 239 -2.42 -29.18 8.73
C ILE A 239 -2.82 -30.65 8.96
N PRO A 240 -2.41 -31.31 10.06
CA PRO A 240 -2.89 -32.64 10.38
C PRO A 240 -4.36 -32.53 10.80
N TYR A 241 -5.28 -32.52 9.84
CA TYR A 241 -6.70 -32.75 10.08
C TYR A 241 -7.04 -34.19 9.70
N SER A 242 -7.72 -34.86 10.63
CA SER A 242 -8.37 -36.14 10.43
C SER A 242 -9.15 -36.12 9.10
N PRO A 243 -9.13 -37.19 8.28
CA PRO A 243 -9.79 -37.27 6.97
C PRO A 243 -11.33 -37.31 7.04
N THR A 244 -11.91 -36.94 8.17
CA THR A 244 -13.34 -36.82 8.38
C THR A 244 -13.68 -35.35 8.59
N PRO A 245 -14.48 -34.74 7.69
CA PRO A 245 -15.07 -33.43 7.96
C PRO A 245 -15.71 -33.47 9.35
N VAL A 246 -15.32 -32.56 10.24
CA VAL A 246 -15.94 -32.47 11.55
C VAL A 246 -17.37 -31.99 11.31
N GLU A 247 -18.34 -32.89 11.42
CA GLU A 247 -19.73 -32.54 11.22
C GLU A 247 -20.15 -31.47 12.23
N TRP A 248 -20.89 -30.46 11.79
CA TRP A 248 -21.39 -29.40 12.66
C TRP A 248 -22.13 -29.97 13.89
N SER A 249 -22.84 -31.09 13.75
CA SER A 249 -23.48 -31.83 14.84
C SER A 249 -22.52 -32.25 15.96
N THR A 250 -21.26 -32.55 15.63
CA THR A 250 -20.23 -33.09 16.54
C THR A 250 -19.37 -32.02 17.23
N ILE A 251 -19.42 -30.77 16.76
CA ILE A 251 -18.67 -29.65 17.34
C ILE A 251 -19.32 -29.20 18.66
N THR A 252 -18.51 -28.94 19.69
CA THR A 252 -19.00 -28.42 20.98
C THR A 252 -19.59 -27.02 20.83
N ASN A 253 -20.57 -26.68 21.68
CA ASN A 253 -21.23 -25.37 21.62
C ASN A 253 -20.25 -24.20 21.80
N ASP A 254 -19.17 -24.34 22.56
CA ASP A 254 -18.21 -23.25 22.74
C ASP A 254 -17.40 -22.98 21.47
N VAL A 255 -17.00 -24.02 20.75
CA VAL A 255 -16.34 -23.87 19.44
C VAL A 255 -17.32 -23.32 18.40
N LYS A 256 -18.58 -23.79 18.39
CA LYS A 256 -19.62 -23.21 17.52
C LYS A 256 -19.86 -21.73 17.78
N ARG A 257 -19.90 -21.31 19.06
CA ARG A 257 -20.00 -19.89 19.44
C ARG A 257 -18.84 -19.09 18.89
N TYR A 258 -17.62 -19.61 19.03
CA TYR A 258 -16.43 -18.97 18.49
C TYR A 258 -16.52 -18.83 16.97
N ILE A 259 -16.81 -19.92 16.24
CA ILE A 259 -16.97 -19.92 14.77
C ILE A 259 -18.02 -18.90 14.33
N ILE A 260 -19.22 -18.93 14.91
CA ILE A 260 -20.31 -17.98 14.58
C ILE A 260 -19.84 -16.54 14.82
N GLY A 261 -19.00 -16.29 15.82
CA GLY A 261 -18.37 -15.00 16.07
C GLY A 261 -17.62 -14.41 14.86
N PHE A 262 -17.05 -15.23 13.99
CA PHE A 262 -16.31 -14.81 12.79
C PHE A 262 -17.15 -14.80 11.51
N LEU A 263 -18.37 -15.33 11.56
CA LEU A 263 -19.24 -15.38 10.39
C LEU A 263 -19.86 -14.01 10.12
N ASP A 264 -19.84 -13.63 8.84
CA ASP A 264 -20.54 -12.45 8.33
C ASP A 264 -22.06 -12.62 8.41
N TYR A 265 -22.78 -11.54 8.09
CA TYR A 265 -24.23 -11.55 8.18
C TYR A 265 -24.89 -12.60 7.28
N GLU A 266 -24.35 -12.80 6.07
CA GLU A 266 -24.83 -13.79 5.10
C GLU A 266 -24.72 -15.21 5.65
N SER A 267 -23.51 -15.61 6.05
CA SER A 267 -23.23 -16.95 6.54
C SER A 267 -24.10 -17.28 7.76
N ARG A 268 -24.30 -16.31 8.66
CA ARG A 268 -25.23 -16.46 9.79
C ARG A 268 -26.69 -16.62 9.35
N CYS A 269 -27.13 -15.94 8.28
CA CYS A 269 -28.47 -16.12 7.74
C CYS A 269 -28.64 -17.50 7.12
N ASN A 270 -27.66 -17.98 6.35
CA ASN A 270 -27.69 -19.32 5.75
C ASN A 270 -27.73 -20.41 6.82
N MET A 271 -26.92 -20.29 7.89
CA MET A 271 -26.95 -21.23 9.00
C MET A 271 -28.31 -21.31 9.72
N ARG A 272 -29.03 -20.19 9.83
CA ARG A 272 -30.36 -20.16 10.44
C ARG A 272 -31.40 -20.95 9.63
N LEU A 273 -31.17 -21.13 8.33
CA LEU A 273 -32.04 -21.91 7.45
C LEU A 273 -31.77 -23.41 7.56
N CYS A 274 -30.63 -23.84 8.11
CA CYS A 274 -30.25 -25.25 8.20
C CYS A 274 -31.14 -26.05 9.17
N SER A 275 -31.42 -25.54 10.37
CA SER A 275 -32.27 -26.24 11.35
C SER A 275 -32.85 -25.31 12.42
N LYS A 276 -33.91 -25.75 13.13
CA LYS A 276 -34.47 -25.02 14.28
C LYS A 276 -33.47 -24.84 15.43
N SER A 277 -32.58 -25.81 15.61
CA SER A 277 -31.52 -25.75 16.63
C SER A 277 -30.50 -24.68 16.26
N ASP A 278 -30.02 -24.68 15.02
CA ASP A 278 -29.06 -23.69 14.51
C ASP A 278 -29.66 -22.29 14.49
N TYR A 279 -30.93 -22.17 14.10
CA TYR A 279 -31.69 -20.91 14.20
C TYR A 279 -31.63 -20.33 15.62
N SER A 280 -31.96 -21.15 16.62
CA SER A 280 -31.98 -20.73 18.02
C SER A 280 -30.58 -20.40 18.53
N PHE A 281 -29.59 -21.20 18.13
CA PHE A 281 -28.20 -21.05 18.55
C PHE A 281 -27.55 -19.79 17.97
N VAL A 282 -27.67 -19.55 16.66
CA VAL A 282 -27.19 -18.31 16.02
C VAL A 282 -27.88 -17.08 16.61
N ASN A 283 -29.16 -17.18 16.97
CA ASN A 283 -29.88 -16.07 17.61
C ASN A 283 -29.48 -15.81 19.07
N SER A 284 -28.90 -16.80 19.74
CA SER A 284 -28.38 -16.61 21.11
C SER A 284 -27.05 -15.85 21.16
N ILE A 285 -26.40 -15.64 20.01
CA ILE A 285 -25.08 -15.03 19.91
C ILE A 285 -25.23 -13.63 19.32
N SER A 286 -24.69 -12.62 20.02
CA SER A 286 -24.67 -11.25 19.52
C SER A 286 -23.92 -11.13 18.20
N PHE A 287 -24.25 -10.11 17.41
CA PHE A 287 -23.62 -9.85 16.13
C PHE A 287 -22.91 -8.49 16.18
N LYS A 288 -21.63 -8.47 15.79
CA LYS A 288 -20.87 -7.26 15.50
C LYS A 288 -20.48 -7.33 14.03
N ALA A 289 -21.02 -6.45 13.21
CA ALA A 289 -20.59 -6.34 11.81
C ALA A 289 -19.17 -5.76 11.74
N ASN A 290 -18.43 -6.05 10.69
CA ASN A 290 -17.21 -5.29 10.41
C ASN A 290 -17.56 -3.90 9.86
N ARG A 291 -18.51 -3.82 8.92
CA ARG A 291 -18.95 -2.57 8.31
C ARG A 291 -20.46 -2.49 8.20
N LEU A 292 -21.02 -1.34 8.58
CA LEU A 292 -22.39 -0.95 8.28
C LEU A 292 -22.39 0.38 7.54
N SER A 293 -23.03 0.44 6.38
CA SER A 293 -23.16 1.67 5.59
C SER A 293 -24.63 1.93 5.30
N ILE A 294 -25.05 3.18 5.41
CA ILE A 294 -26.36 3.66 4.98
C ILE A 294 -26.13 4.85 4.06
N SER A 295 -26.65 4.77 2.85
CA SER A 295 -26.56 5.88 1.90
C SER A 295 -27.86 6.10 1.16
N GLU A 296 -28.15 7.36 0.80
CA GLU A 296 -29.21 7.66 -0.15
C GLU A 296 -28.61 8.15 -1.48
N VAL A 297 -29.00 7.47 -2.57
CA VAL A 297 -28.59 7.81 -3.93
C VAL A 297 -29.76 8.50 -4.62
N PHE A 298 -29.50 9.71 -5.11
CA PHE A 298 -30.41 10.47 -5.95
C PHE A 298 -30.06 10.20 -7.41
N ASN A 299 -31.01 9.68 -8.20
CA ASN A 299 -30.80 9.54 -9.64
C ASN A 299 -31.20 10.83 -10.34
N TRP A 300 -30.21 11.67 -10.66
CA TRP A 300 -30.40 12.98 -11.29
C TRP A 300 -30.79 12.89 -12.78
N LEU A 301 -30.60 11.72 -13.42
CA LEU A 301 -30.83 11.52 -14.86
C LEU A 301 -32.23 10.95 -15.18
N LEU A 302 -32.94 10.42 -14.18
CA LEU A 302 -34.32 9.96 -14.36
C LEU A 302 -35.27 11.04 -13.83
N THR A 303 -36.06 11.60 -14.75
CA THR A 303 -37.09 12.64 -14.57
C THR A 303 -38.27 12.28 -13.65
N HIS A 304 -38.12 11.30 -12.76
CA HIS A 304 -39.22 10.74 -11.96
C HIS A 304 -38.80 10.37 -10.53
N PHE A 305 -38.52 11.34 -9.64
CA PHE A 305 -38.53 11.24 -8.16
C PHE A 305 -38.04 9.92 -7.49
N GLN A 306 -37.17 9.16 -8.16
CA GLN A 306 -36.77 7.84 -7.73
C GLN A 306 -35.46 8.00 -6.96
N THR A 307 -35.49 7.59 -5.70
CA THR A 307 -34.29 7.55 -4.88
C THR A 307 -34.16 6.17 -4.26
N ILE A 308 -32.92 5.85 -3.90
CA ILE A 308 -32.54 4.53 -3.44
C ILE A 308 -31.87 4.69 -2.08
N ILE A 309 -32.45 4.08 -1.05
CA ILE A 309 -31.74 3.89 0.22
C ILE A 309 -30.98 2.58 0.09
N ARG A 310 -29.65 2.65 0.16
CA ARG A 310 -28.77 1.50 0.17
C ARG A 310 -28.28 1.28 1.60
N CYS A 311 -28.46 0.07 2.12
CA CYS A 311 -27.86 -0.35 3.37
C CYS A 311 -26.95 -1.56 3.12
N ASP A 312 -25.69 -1.43 3.52
CA ASP A 312 -24.70 -2.51 3.45
C ASP A 312 -24.37 -2.98 4.87
N ILE A 313 -24.34 -4.29 5.10
CA ILE A 313 -23.91 -4.94 6.34
C ILE A 313 -22.94 -6.06 5.96
N ASP A 314 -21.64 -5.82 6.09
CA ASP A 314 -20.58 -6.69 5.59
C ASP A 314 -20.75 -7.02 4.09
N SER A 315 -20.99 -8.29 3.75
CA SER A 315 -21.27 -8.81 2.41
C SER A 315 -22.72 -8.60 1.97
N PHE A 316 -23.64 -8.30 2.89
CA PHE A 316 -25.05 -8.08 2.58
C PHE A 316 -25.30 -6.67 2.05
N THR A 317 -26.08 -6.56 0.98
CA THR A 317 -26.65 -5.28 0.54
C THR A 317 -28.16 -5.39 0.41
N ILE A 318 -28.86 -4.36 0.87
CA ILE A 318 -30.29 -4.16 0.63
C ILE A 318 -30.53 -2.77 0.04
N TRP A 319 -31.32 -2.72 -1.03
CA TRP A 319 -31.76 -1.48 -1.67
C TRP A 319 -33.26 -1.30 -1.50
N PHE A 320 -33.67 -0.15 -0.97
CA PHE A 320 -35.05 0.30 -0.93
C PHE A 320 -35.24 1.34 -2.04
N ILE A 321 -35.69 0.88 -3.19
CA ILE A 321 -35.83 1.65 -4.42
C ILE A 321 -37.24 2.23 -4.44
N GLY A 322 -37.40 3.48 -4.02
CA GLY A 322 -38.71 4.12 -3.88
C GLY A 322 -39.09 4.94 -5.10
N LYS A 323 -40.35 4.82 -5.52
CA LYS A 323 -41.03 5.73 -6.44
C LYS A 323 -42.40 6.05 -5.83
N GLU A 324 -42.58 7.29 -5.38
CA GLU A 324 -43.76 7.71 -4.60
C GLU A 324 -43.95 6.83 -3.34
N ASN A 325 -45.13 6.23 -3.14
CA ASN A 325 -45.44 5.32 -2.02
C ASN A 325 -45.31 3.84 -2.41
N VAL A 326 -44.54 3.53 -3.45
CA VAL A 326 -44.22 2.17 -3.85
C VAL A 326 -42.72 1.98 -3.78
N THR A 327 -42.29 0.90 -3.13
CA THR A 327 -40.87 0.58 -2.95
C THR A 327 -40.59 -0.82 -3.44
N ARG A 328 -39.61 -0.94 -4.33
CA ARG A 328 -38.98 -2.22 -4.65
C ARG A 328 -37.83 -2.45 -3.68
N ILE A 329 -37.79 -3.62 -3.06
CA ILE A 329 -36.74 -4.04 -2.14
C ILE A 329 -35.92 -5.11 -2.84
N ASP A 330 -34.67 -4.78 -3.15
CA ASP A 330 -33.71 -5.68 -3.77
C ASP A 330 -32.67 -6.08 -2.72
N ARG A 331 -32.18 -7.32 -2.78
CA ARG A 331 -31.18 -7.87 -1.84
C ARG A 331 -30.04 -8.53 -2.61
N ALA A 332 -28.82 -8.35 -2.12
CA ALA A 332 -27.62 -8.92 -2.72
C ALA A 332 -26.64 -9.45 -1.69
N TRP A 333 -25.81 -10.37 -2.16
CA TRP A 333 -24.59 -10.82 -1.49
C TRP A 333 -23.40 -10.38 -2.33
N ASN A 334 -22.40 -9.75 -1.71
CA ASN A 334 -21.21 -9.23 -2.38
C ASN A 334 -21.52 -8.30 -3.58
N GLY A 335 -22.67 -7.62 -3.54
CA GLY A 335 -23.15 -6.76 -4.62
C GLY A 335 -23.89 -7.48 -5.75
N GLU A 336 -23.96 -8.82 -5.74
CA GLU A 336 -24.71 -9.62 -6.71
C GLU A 336 -26.17 -9.75 -6.31
N LEU A 337 -27.06 -9.26 -7.17
CA LEU A 337 -28.50 -9.25 -6.94
C LEU A 337 -29.08 -10.67 -6.89
N ILE A 338 -29.83 -10.95 -5.83
CA ILE A 338 -30.59 -12.20 -5.69
C ILE A 338 -32.00 -11.92 -6.17
N HIS A 339 -32.26 -12.19 -7.44
CA HIS A 339 -33.55 -11.90 -8.07
C HIS A 339 -34.74 -12.50 -7.30
N GLU A 340 -34.58 -13.69 -6.74
CA GLU A 340 -35.60 -14.40 -5.95
C GLU A 340 -36.03 -13.66 -4.67
N PHE A 341 -35.16 -12.79 -4.14
CA PHE A 341 -35.43 -12.01 -2.93
C PHE A 341 -35.86 -10.58 -3.22
N SER A 342 -36.19 -10.27 -4.48
CA SER A 342 -36.73 -8.98 -4.88
C SER A 342 -38.24 -8.94 -4.61
N GLU A 343 -38.72 -7.90 -3.94
CA GLU A 343 -40.15 -7.75 -3.64
C GLU A 343 -40.62 -6.31 -3.82
N ILE A 344 -41.92 -6.13 -4.07
CA ILE A 344 -42.55 -4.80 -4.18
C ILE A 344 -43.51 -4.62 -3.01
N LYS A 345 -43.43 -3.47 -2.34
CA LYS A 345 -44.32 -3.06 -1.25
C LYS A 345 -44.98 -1.72 -1.60
N HIS A 346 -46.27 -1.59 -1.28
CA HIS A 346 -47.02 -0.34 -1.37
C HIS A 346 -46.83 0.51 -0.11
N GLU A 347 -45.58 0.73 0.26
CA GLU A 347 -45.18 1.53 1.41
C GLU A 347 -44.00 2.43 1.01
N ASN A 348 -43.84 3.55 1.71
CA ASN A 348 -42.70 4.44 1.49
C ASN A 348 -41.39 3.77 1.93
N ARG A 349 -40.33 3.99 1.15
CA ARG A 349 -39.00 3.39 1.39
C ARG A 349 -38.42 3.72 2.77
N TYR A 350 -38.71 4.90 3.31
CA TYR A 350 -38.21 5.32 4.62
C TYR A 350 -38.84 4.52 5.75
N ASP A 351 -40.13 4.19 5.66
CA ASP A 351 -40.83 3.36 6.64
C ASP A 351 -40.31 1.92 6.61
N LEU A 352 -40.08 1.38 5.41
CA LEU A 352 -39.54 0.04 5.22
C LEU A 352 -38.10 -0.08 5.74
N TYR A 353 -37.25 0.90 5.43
CA TYR A 353 -35.89 0.97 5.94
C TYR A 353 -35.88 1.11 7.48
N ARG A 354 -36.71 2.00 8.04
CA ARG A 354 -36.78 2.19 9.49
C ARG A 354 -37.22 0.90 10.17
N ARG A 355 -38.25 0.22 9.65
CA ARG A 355 -38.69 -1.09 10.14
C ARG A 355 -37.60 -2.16 10.03
N PHE A 356 -36.81 -2.14 8.96
CA PHE A 356 -35.68 -3.05 8.81
C PHE A 356 -34.63 -2.84 9.91
N LEU A 357 -34.23 -1.60 10.18
CA LEU A 357 -33.26 -1.30 11.25
C LEU A 357 -33.85 -1.47 12.65
N ASP A 358 -35.13 -1.17 12.86
CA ASP A 358 -35.82 -1.48 14.12
C ASP A 358 -35.80 -2.98 14.39
N ASN A 359 -36.10 -3.81 13.38
CA ASN A 359 -36.03 -5.26 13.50
C ASN A 359 -34.60 -5.75 13.78
N TYR A 360 -33.61 -5.15 13.12
CA TYR A 360 -32.20 -5.47 13.36
C TYR A 360 -31.81 -5.12 14.80
N HIS A 361 -32.13 -3.90 15.25
CA HIS A 361 -31.87 -3.44 16.62
C HIS A 361 -32.61 -4.28 17.66
N ASN A 362 -33.90 -4.53 17.48
CA ASN A 362 -34.71 -5.34 18.41
C ASN A 362 -34.16 -6.77 18.53
N ARG A 363 -33.58 -7.30 17.46
CA ARG A 363 -32.99 -8.64 17.45
C ARG A 363 -31.69 -8.72 18.25
N PHE A 364 -30.82 -7.71 18.13
CA PHE A 364 -29.48 -7.75 18.72
C PHE A 364 -29.32 -6.88 19.97
N GLY A 365 -30.33 -6.07 20.31
CA GLY A 365 -30.33 -5.08 21.38
C GLY A 365 -29.50 -3.82 21.11
N ILE A 366 -28.60 -3.86 20.13
CA ILE A 366 -27.71 -2.78 19.73
C ILE A 366 -27.32 -2.93 18.25
N ILE A 367 -27.15 -1.81 17.55
CA ILE A 367 -26.51 -1.78 16.23
C ILE A 367 -25.01 -1.67 16.46
N ASN A 368 -24.28 -2.77 16.28
CA ASN A 368 -22.84 -2.84 16.58
C ASN A 368 -22.05 -3.18 15.32
N ALA A 369 -21.13 -2.29 14.94
CA ALA A 369 -20.21 -2.51 13.83
C ALA A 369 -18.84 -1.88 14.11
N SER A 370 -17.74 -2.43 13.59
CA SER A 370 -16.43 -1.77 13.74
C SER A 370 -16.43 -0.40 13.05
N THR A 371 -16.99 -0.32 11.84
CA THR A 371 -17.12 0.92 11.07
C THR A 371 -18.56 1.20 10.68
N ILE A 372 -19.04 2.41 10.93
CA ILE A 372 -20.36 2.89 10.52
C ILE A 372 -20.21 4.13 9.64
N SER A 373 -20.88 4.13 8.49
CA SER A 373 -20.95 5.28 7.58
C SER A 373 -22.39 5.62 7.23
N ILE A 374 -22.77 6.89 7.42
CA ILE A 374 -24.07 7.43 7.04
C ILE A 374 -23.83 8.56 6.04
N VAL A 375 -24.30 8.39 4.81
CA VAL A 375 -23.93 9.24 3.67
C VAL A 375 -25.18 9.75 2.96
N LEU A 376 -25.31 11.08 2.87
CA LEU A 376 -26.41 11.77 2.16
C LEU A 376 -27.82 11.38 2.66
N PHE A 377 -27.93 10.82 3.86
CA PHE A 377 -29.17 10.29 4.39
C PHE A 377 -30.00 11.40 5.08
N PRO A 378 -31.27 11.61 4.70
CA PRO A 378 -32.05 12.80 5.11
C PRO A 378 -32.96 12.56 6.32
N HIS A 379 -32.73 11.52 7.12
CA HIS A 379 -33.56 11.21 8.28
C HIS A 379 -32.75 11.00 9.56
N ALA A 380 -33.32 11.46 10.67
CA ALA A 380 -32.84 11.17 12.01
C ALA A 380 -32.92 9.66 12.33
N PRO A 381 -32.00 9.14 13.16
CA PRO A 381 -32.10 7.79 13.68
C PRO A 381 -33.35 7.65 14.57
N SER A 382 -33.84 6.42 14.75
CA SER A 382 -34.89 6.16 15.75
C SER A 382 -34.36 6.49 17.15
N PRO A 383 -35.15 7.11 18.05
CA PRO A 383 -34.72 7.44 19.42
C PRO A 383 -34.35 6.20 20.24
N ASN A 384 -34.87 5.02 19.86
CA ASN A 384 -34.63 3.76 20.55
C ASN A 384 -33.33 3.07 20.12
N TRP A 385 -32.70 3.50 19.02
CA TRP A 385 -31.49 2.86 18.52
C TRP A 385 -30.29 3.19 19.39
N ARG A 386 -29.63 2.15 19.87
CA ARG A 386 -28.30 2.26 20.47
C ARG A 386 -27.28 1.81 19.44
N ILE A 387 -26.29 2.66 19.16
CA ILE A 387 -25.29 2.41 18.13
C ILE A 387 -23.91 2.33 18.78
N LYS A 388 -23.14 1.29 18.48
CA LYS A 388 -21.75 1.16 18.93
C LYS A 388 -20.85 0.94 17.72
N CYS A 389 -19.81 1.77 17.62
CA CYS A 389 -18.77 1.66 16.62
C CYS A 389 -17.44 2.23 17.05
N ASP A 390 -16.38 1.75 16.41
CA ASP A 390 -15.01 2.22 16.63
C ASP A 390 -14.69 3.36 15.65
N ASN A 391 -15.23 3.29 14.43
CA ASN A 391 -15.10 4.31 13.38
C ASN A 391 -16.47 4.83 12.92
N LEU A 392 -16.67 6.14 12.90
CA LEU A 392 -17.92 6.77 12.49
C LEU A 392 -17.69 7.82 11.39
N THR A 393 -18.47 7.73 10.31
CA THR A 393 -18.52 8.75 9.25
C THR A 393 -19.95 9.24 9.07
N LEU A 394 -20.17 10.54 9.18
CA LEU A 394 -21.42 11.24 8.89
C LEU A 394 -21.13 12.25 7.78
N TYR A 395 -21.65 12.01 6.58
CA TYR A 395 -21.36 12.83 5.42
C TYR A 395 -22.63 13.33 4.76
N GLY A 396 -22.75 14.64 4.60
CA GLY A 396 -23.81 15.25 3.80
C GLY A 396 -25.21 14.98 4.32
N LEU A 397 -25.38 14.82 5.64
CA LEU A 397 -26.69 14.51 6.23
C LEU A 397 -27.60 15.74 6.10
N ARG A 398 -28.68 15.55 5.33
CA ARG A 398 -29.63 16.63 5.08
C ARG A 398 -30.51 16.85 6.30
N GLY A 399 -30.80 18.11 6.61
CA GLY A 399 -31.66 18.48 7.74
C GLY A 399 -30.95 18.50 9.11
N GLY A 400 -29.60 18.52 9.12
CA GLY A 400 -28.80 18.78 10.32
C GLY A 400 -28.84 17.66 11.36
N TYR A 401 -29.09 16.42 10.94
CA TYR A 401 -29.22 15.26 11.83
C TYR A 401 -27.88 14.68 12.30
N ASP A 402 -26.74 15.31 11.97
CA ASP A 402 -25.41 14.85 12.38
C ASP A 402 -25.30 14.69 13.89
N VAL A 403 -25.77 15.69 14.65
CA VAL A 403 -25.79 15.65 16.11
C VAL A 403 -26.71 14.54 16.62
N THR A 404 -27.86 14.32 15.97
CA THR A 404 -28.80 13.27 16.38
C THR A 404 -28.20 11.88 16.18
N TRP A 405 -27.56 11.63 15.03
CA TRP A 405 -26.84 10.39 14.77
C TRP A 405 -25.67 10.20 15.73
N LEU A 406 -24.86 11.22 15.94
CA LEU A 406 -23.73 11.18 16.89
C LEU A 406 -24.19 10.92 18.34
N ASN A 407 -25.35 11.43 18.74
CA ASN A 407 -25.90 11.22 20.08
C ASN A 407 -26.46 9.80 20.29
N GLN A 408 -26.85 9.09 19.22
CA GLN A 408 -27.21 7.67 19.32
C GLN A 408 -26.02 6.73 19.42
N CYS A 409 -24.82 7.22 19.14
CA CYS A 409 -23.60 6.48 19.36
C CYS A 409 -23.25 6.45 20.86
N ILE A 410 -23.34 5.25 21.46
CA ILE A 410 -22.98 5.00 22.86
C ILE A 410 -21.48 4.73 23.05
N SER A 411 -20.68 4.82 21.99
CA SER A 411 -19.22 4.69 22.06
C SER A 411 -18.63 5.78 22.94
N ILE A 412 -17.78 5.37 23.88
CA ILE A 412 -17.10 6.28 24.83
C ILE A 412 -15.98 7.04 24.13
N THR A 413 -15.31 6.39 23.19
CA THR A 413 -14.22 6.94 22.36
C THR A 413 -14.32 6.39 20.95
N PHE A 414 -13.73 7.09 19.99
CA PHE A 414 -13.59 6.64 18.61
C PHE A 414 -12.12 6.37 18.27
N ASN A 415 -11.86 5.52 17.29
CA ASN A 415 -10.56 5.49 16.61
C ASN A 415 -10.54 6.58 15.55
N SER A 416 -11.59 6.62 14.73
CA SER A 416 -11.79 7.62 13.68
C SER A 416 -13.20 8.21 13.73
N LEU A 417 -13.31 9.53 13.73
CA LEU A 417 -14.57 10.25 13.64
C LEU A 417 -14.51 11.27 12.50
N GLU A 418 -15.45 11.18 11.56
CA GLU A 418 -15.59 12.10 10.44
C GLU A 418 -17.02 12.64 10.35
N ILE A 419 -17.17 13.96 10.34
CA ILE A 419 -18.43 14.70 10.18
C ILE A 419 -18.17 15.80 9.16
N ALA A 420 -18.84 15.75 8.00
CA ALA A 420 -18.58 16.69 6.90
C ALA A 420 -19.82 16.95 6.06
N GLY A 421 -19.88 18.13 5.42
CA GLY A 421 -20.92 18.47 4.45
C GLY A 421 -22.35 18.62 5.03
N GLY A 422 -22.47 18.77 6.35
CA GLY A 422 -23.77 18.91 7.02
C GLY A 422 -24.42 20.28 6.84
N ASP A 423 -25.75 20.31 6.94
CA ASP A 423 -26.55 21.53 6.80
C ASP A 423 -26.60 22.31 8.13
N SER A 424 -25.60 23.17 8.37
CA SER A 424 -25.63 24.35 9.27
C SER A 424 -25.71 24.20 10.80
N THR A 425 -25.84 23.00 11.38
CA THR A 425 -25.83 22.86 12.84
C THR A 425 -24.40 22.92 13.40
N LEU A 426 -24.15 23.83 14.34
CA LEU A 426 -22.90 23.88 15.10
C LEU A 426 -22.69 22.57 15.88
N ILE A 427 -21.54 21.93 15.70
CA ILE A 427 -21.15 20.72 16.42
C ILE A 427 -20.47 21.09 17.75
N GLU A 428 -21.09 20.71 18.87
CA GLU A 428 -20.46 20.83 20.19
C GLU A 428 -19.39 19.76 20.38
N VAL A 429 -18.14 20.20 20.54
CA VAL A 429 -16.99 19.31 20.75
C VAL A 429 -16.91 18.89 22.22
N ASN A 430 -16.83 17.59 22.47
CA ASN A 430 -16.76 17.00 23.80
C ASN A 430 -15.65 15.94 23.91
N ASP A 431 -15.41 15.43 25.12
CA ASP A 431 -14.27 14.55 25.42
C ASP A 431 -14.25 13.27 24.57
N ARG A 432 -15.41 12.65 24.28
CA ARG A 432 -15.47 11.45 23.41
C ARG A 432 -14.92 11.67 22.00
N MET A 433 -15.02 12.90 21.50
CA MET A 433 -14.49 13.29 20.18
C MET A 433 -12.99 13.59 20.29
N LEU A 434 -12.59 14.34 21.32
CA LEU A 434 -11.18 14.72 21.56
C LEU A 434 -10.26 13.52 21.81
N ASP A 435 -10.80 12.47 22.43
CA ASP A 435 -10.09 11.22 22.69
C ASP A 435 -9.98 10.29 21.48
N SER A 436 -10.34 10.77 20.27
CA SER A 436 -10.14 10.01 19.04
C SER A 436 -8.66 9.68 18.83
N SER A 437 -8.34 8.39 18.66
CA SER A 437 -6.96 7.90 18.72
C SER A 437 -6.20 7.97 17.40
N GLU A 438 -6.89 7.98 16.26
CA GLU A 438 -6.28 7.99 14.92
C GLU A 438 -6.67 9.23 14.13
N SER A 439 -7.97 9.53 14.00
CA SER A 439 -8.45 10.65 13.20
C SER A 439 -9.67 11.35 13.80
N LEU A 440 -9.67 12.67 13.72
CA LEU A 440 -10.82 13.52 14.08
C LEU A 440 -11.01 14.56 13.00
N LYS A 441 -12.11 14.47 12.25
CA LYS A 441 -12.44 15.37 11.16
C LYS A 441 -13.84 15.92 11.33
N ILE A 442 -13.94 17.19 11.69
CA ILE A 442 -15.19 17.93 11.76
C ILE A 442 -15.08 19.07 10.75
N ASP A 443 -15.46 18.78 9.51
CA ASP A 443 -15.49 19.73 8.39
C ASP A 443 -16.88 20.38 8.26
N VAL A 444 -17.35 20.87 9.40
CA VAL A 444 -18.56 21.66 9.62
C VAL A 444 -18.28 22.62 10.78
N ASP A 445 -19.10 23.65 10.97
CA ASP A 445 -18.90 24.58 12.07
C ASP A 445 -18.97 23.87 13.42
N SER A 446 -17.99 24.14 14.29
CA SER A 446 -17.86 23.51 15.59
C SER A 446 -17.52 24.52 16.69
N SER A 447 -17.75 24.12 17.94
CA SER A 447 -17.45 24.93 19.13
C SER A 447 -16.03 24.69 19.68
N MET A 448 -15.08 24.18 18.89
CA MET A 448 -13.75 23.83 19.42
C MET A 448 -12.99 25.06 19.93
N THR A 449 -12.53 25.01 21.19
CA THR A 449 -11.69 26.07 21.79
C THR A 449 -10.20 25.74 21.74
N ASP A 450 -9.36 26.71 22.10
CA ASP A 450 -7.91 26.54 22.25
C ASP A 450 -7.55 25.39 23.21
N GLU A 451 -8.17 25.33 24.39
CA GLU A 451 -7.91 24.28 25.38
C GLU A 451 -8.30 22.89 24.87
N GLN A 452 -9.36 22.82 24.05
CA GLN A 452 -9.80 21.57 23.45
C GLN A 452 -8.86 21.13 22.33
N LEU A 453 -8.38 22.06 21.50
CA LEU A 453 -7.38 21.78 20.46
C LEU A 453 -6.08 21.26 21.06
N GLU A 454 -5.61 21.87 22.16
CA GLU A 454 -4.39 21.41 22.87
C GLU A 454 -4.54 20.01 23.49
N ARG A 455 -5.77 19.57 23.78
CA ARG A 455 -6.07 18.22 24.29
C ARG A 455 -6.25 17.16 23.20
N ALA A 456 -6.43 17.56 21.94
CA ALA A 456 -6.70 16.63 20.85
C ALA A 456 -5.49 15.72 20.58
N LYS A 457 -5.72 14.41 20.51
CA LYS A 457 -4.66 13.40 20.30
C LYS A 457 -4.51 12.94 18.85
N ALA A 458 -5.57 13.07 18.06
CA ALA A 458 -5.53 12.69 16.65
C ALA A 458 -4.54 13.59 15.89
N THR A 459 -3.79 13.00 14.96
CA THR A 459 -2.83 13.71 14.08
C THR A 459 -3.31 13.82 12.63
N ASN A 460 -4.28 12.99 12.23
CA ASN A 460 -5.07 13.19 11.02
C ASN A 460 -6.35 13.97 11.36
N PHE A 461 -6.32 15.28 11.16
CA PHE A 461 -7.18 16.21 11.88
C PHE A 461 -7.80 17.28 10.99
N ILE A 462 -9.12 17.47 11.05
CA ILE A 462 -9.81 18.56 10.36
C ILE A 462 -10.75 19.23 11.36
N ILE A 463 -10.70 20.56 11.47
CA ILE A 463 -11.63 21.31 12.30
C ILE A 463 -12.01 22.66 11.68
N ARG A 464 -13.29 23.02 11.81
CA ARG A 464 -13.83 24.37 11.55
C ARG A 464 -14.27 25.01 12.86
N SER A 465 -13.58 26.06 13.33
CA SER A 465 -14.00 26.80 14.52
C SER A 465 -13.52 28.25 14.50
N ASP A 466 -14.41 29.18 14.88
CA ASP A 466 -14.08 30.60 15.07
C ASP A 466 -13.52 30.91 16.46
N LEU A 467 -13.50 29.92 17.37
CA LEU A 467 -13.02 30.05 18.74
C LEU A 467 -11.55 29.66 18.90
N ILE A 468 -10.90 29.19 17.82
CA ILE A 468 -9.48 28.81 17.81
C ILE A 468 -8.62 30.03 17.47
N THR A 469 -7.59 30.26 18.27
CA THR A 469 -6.57 31.29 18.03
C THR A 469 -5.35 30.74 17.30
N VAL A 470 -4.59 31.65 16.68
CA VAL A 470 -3.30 31.31 16.02
C VAL A 470 -2.32 30.65 17.00
N ASN A 471 -2.29 31.08 18.26
CA ASN A 471 -1.37 30.52 19.24
C ASN A 471 -1.66 29.05 19.51
N ALA A 472 -2.95 28.67 19.59
CA ALA A 472 -3.35 27.27 19.72
C ALA A 472 -3.02 26.48 18.45
N VAL A 473 -3.22 27.05 17.26
CA VAL A 473 -2.77 26.42 15.99
C VAL A 473 -1.26 26.17 15.98
N LYS A 474 -0.45 27.14 16.41
CA LYS A 474 1.01 27.00 16.49
C LYS A 474 1.42 25.85 17.44
N LYS A 475 0.84 25.78 18.63
CA LYS A 475 1.08 24.69 19.58
C LYS A 475 0.64 23.33 19.02
N TYR A 476 -0.51 23.26 18.37
CA TYR A 476 -0.99 22.03 17.77
C TYR A 476 -0.15 21.59 16.56
N LEU A 477 0.36 22.54 15.76
CA LEU A 477 1.35 22.27 14.71
C LEU A 477 2.62 21.65 15.27
N GLU A 478 3.15 22.15 16.40
CA GLU A 478 4.28 21.54 17.10
C GLU A 478 3.98 20.10 17.51
N TYR A 479 2.81 19.88 18.12
CA TYR A 479 2.34 18.55 18.48
C TYR A 479 2.23 17.61 17.27
N TYR A 480 1.61 18.06 16.18
CA TYR A 480 1.46 17.30 14.93
C TYR A 480 2.83 16.94 14.34
N LEU A 481 3.75 17.89 14.20
CA LEU A 481 5.07 17.62 13.63
C LEU A 481 5.83 16.56 14.44
N LYS A 482 5.67 16.58 15.76
CA LYS A 482 6.29 15.62 16.69
C LYS A 482 5.63 14.24 16.66
N ASN A 483 4.31 14.14 16.48
CA ASN A 483 3.55 12.90 16.70
C ASN A 483 2.89 12.32 15.45
N ARG A 484 2.96 12.97 14.29
CA ARG A 484 2.31 12.47 13.07
C ARG A 484 2.80 11.09 12.66
N ARG A 485 1.96 10.39 11.89
CA ARG A 485 2.22 9.13 11.20
C ARG A 485 2.28 9.36 9.68
N GLU A 486 2.56 8.30 8.95
CA GLU A 486 2.55 8.33 7.49
C GLU A 486 1.18 8.77 6.96
N ASN A 487 1.17 9.70 5.99
CA ASN A 487 -0.03 10.25 5.34
C ASN A 487 -0.99 11.07 6.21
N ASP A 488 -0.66 11.36 7.47
CA ASP A 488 -1.46 12.28 8.28
C ASP A 488 -1.46 13.69 7.68
N ARG A 489 -2.61 14.36 7.77
CA ARG A 489 -2.81 15.74 7.33
C ARG A 489 -3.59 16.50 8.38
N ILE A 490 -3.32 17.80 8.48
CA ILE A 490 -4.17 18.71 9.25
C ILE A 490 -4.83 19.75 8.35
N GLU A 491 -6.07 20.10 8.64
CA GLU A 491 -6.76 21.28 8.12
C GLU A 491 -7.49 22.01 9.25
N ILE A 492 -7.13 23.27 9.48
CA ILE A 492 -7.75 24.09 10.52
C ILE A 492 -8.33 25.33 9.84
N PHE A 493 -9.63 25.53 10.03
CA PHE A 493 -10.35 26.70 9.53
C PHE A 493 -10.72 27.61 10.70
N LEU A 494 -10.25 28.86 10.66
CA LEU A 494 -10.47 29.88 11.68
C LEU A 494 -10.60 31.27 11.06
N GLN A 495 -11.11 32.24 11.83
CA GLN A 495 -11.12 33.64 11.39
C GLN A 495 -9.73 34.26 11.52
N LEU A 496 -9.22 34.80 10.41
CA LEU A 496 -8.02 35.62 10.39
C LEU A 496 -8.22 36.84 9.51
N PRO A 497 -7.67 38.01 9.89
CA PRO A 497 -7.69 39.18 9.04
C PRO A 497 -6.85 38.95 7.78
N ARG A 498 -7.22 39.60 6.66
CA ARG A 498 -6.57 39.35 5.35
C ARG A 498 -5.11 39.77 5.29
N ASP A 499 -4.71 40.73 6.12
CA ASP A 499 -3.36 41.27 6.26
C ASP A 499 -2.54 40.57 7.36
N TYR A 500 -3.03 39.44 7.90
CA TYR A 500 -2.32 38.69 8.92
C TYR A 500 -0.92 38.24 8.49
N ASP A 501 0.07 38.42 9.36
CA ASP A 501 1.42 37.91 9.16
C ASP A 501 1.51 36.40 9.45
N PHE A 502 1.32 35.59 8.40
CA PHE A 502 1.33 34.12 8.49
C PHE A 502 2.67 33.53 8.96
N SER A 503 3.76 34.30 8.97
CA SER A 503 5.04 33.88 9.57
C SER A 503 4.89 33.51 11.04
N ARG A 504 3.91 34.11 11.73
CA ARG A 504 3.62 33.88 13.15
C ARG A 504 2.99 32.51 13.44
N LEU A 505 2.53 31.78 12.42
CA LEU A 505 2.04 30.41 12.57
C LEU A 505 3.16 29.39 12.77
N ILE A 506 4.39 29.78 12.45
CA ILE A 506 5.52 28.86 12.40
C ILE A 506 6.01 28.60 13.83
N PRO A 507 6.08 27.32 14.25
CA PRO A 507 6.76 26.92 15.47
C PRO A 507 8.19 27.46 15.57
N GLU A 508 8.62 27.86 16.75
CA GLU A 508 9.99 28.38 16.95
C GLU A 508 11.06 27.30 16.79
N SER A 509 10.68 26.04 17.00
CA SER A 509 11.56 24.87 16.93
C SER A 509 11.83 24.38 15.50
N VAL A 510 11.27 25.02 14.47
CA VAL A 510 11.23 24.48 13.10
C VAL A 510 11.92 25.42 12.12
N VAL A 511 12.75 24.85 11.24
CA VAL A 511 13.36 25.60 10.13
C VAL A 511 12.37 25.66 8.98
N PHE A 512 12.21 26.84 8.37
CA PHE A 512 11.30 27.00 7.24
C PHE A 512 11.94 27.68 6.03
N ARG A 513 11.42 27.35 4.85
CA ARG A 513 11.75 28.00 3.58
C ARG A 513 10.47 28.36 2.84
N LYS A 514 10.35 29.62 2.41
CA LYS A 514 9.24 30.04 1.53
C LYS A 514 9.29 29.29 0.19
N LEU A 515 8.14 28.78 -0.24
CA LEU A 515 7.98 28.13 -1.53
C LEU A 515 7.31 29.08 -2.52
N ARG A 516 7.60 28.91 -3.81
CA ARG A 516 6.83 29.59 -4.86
C ARG A 516 5.40 29.06 -4.82
N ILE A 517 4.45 29.97 -4.81
CA ILE A 517 3.03 29.66 -4.99
C ILE A 517 2.79 29.56 -6.50
N PRO A 518 2.33 28.41 -7.01
CA PRO A 518 1.97 28.28 -8.41
C PRO A 518 0.81 29.21 -8.77
N GLU A 519 0.78 29.73 -9.99
CA GLU A 519 -0.26 30.66 -10.45
C GLU A 519 -1.67 30.07 -10.40
N TYR A 520 -1.80 28.75 -10.54
CA TYR A 520 -3.07 28.02 -10.41
C TYR A 520 -3.51 27.78 -8.95
N SER A 521 -2.68 28.10 -7.96
CA SER A 521 -2.99 27.85 -6.55
C SER A 521 -3.73 29.02 -5.92
N SER A 522 -4.80 28.74 -5.18
CA SER A 522 -5.49 29.73 -4.34
C SER A 522 -4.78 30.01 -3.01
N SER A 523 -3.59 29.44 -2.80
CA SER A 523 -2.79 29.69 -1.59
C SER A 523 -2.27 31.12 -1.59
N ILE A 524 -2.27 31.76 -0.43
CA ILE A 524 -1.68 33.09 -0.22
C ILE A 524 -0.36 33.00 0.55
N PHE A 525 -0.11 31.88 1.20
CA PHE A 525 1.10 31.58 1.94
C PHE A 525 1.44 30.10 1.77
N ARG A 526 2.73 29.82 1.51
CA ARG A 526 3.22 28.45 1.36
C ARG A 526 4.68 28.36 1.79
N ILE A 527 4.96 27.46 2.72
CA ILE A 527 6.31 27.22 3.23
C ILE A 527 6.58 25.73 3.36
N LYS A 528 7.85 25.38 3.19
CA LYS A 528 8.40 24.07 3.53
C LYS A 528 8.92 24.12 4.95
N LEU A 529 8.51 23.18 5.79
CA LEU A 529 9.01 22.98 7.15
C LEU A 529 10.01 21.81 7.18
N THR A 530 11.15 22.00 7.85
CA THR A 530 12.25 21.03 8.00
C THR A 530 12.87 21.09 9.40
N ASP A 531 13.80 20.18 9.70
CA ASP A 531 14.60 20.14 10.94
C ASP A 531 13.78 20.03 12.25
N PHE A 532 12.67 19.32 12.21
CA PHE A 532 11.96 18.87 13.42
C PHE A 532 12.22 17.38 13.68
N GLN A 533 12.06 16.95 14.93
CA GLN A 533 12.21 15.55 15.33
C GLN A 533 10.83 14.93 15.61
N ASN A 534 10.41 14.03 14.74
CA ASN A 534 9.19 13.23 14.91
C ASN A 534 9.49 11.95 15.71
N GLU A 535 8.68 11.66 16.73
CA GLU A 535 8.84 10.51 17.62
C GLU A 535 8.55 9.16 16.93
N ASN A 536 7.76 9.16 15.85
CA ASN A 536 7.44 7.97 15.07
C ASN A 536 8.40 7.75 13.88
N GLY A 537 9.43 8.57 13.72
CA GLY A 537 10.45 8.43 12.66
C GLY A 537 10.09 9.09 11.31
N PHE A 538 8.92 9.72 11.18
CA PHE A 538 8.51 10.44 9.97
C PHE A 538 9.08 11.86 9.97
N ASN A 539 10.26 12.06 9.37
CA ASN A 539 10.98 13.35 9.35
C ASN A 539 10.97 14.03 7.96
N GLU A 540 10.09 13.60 7.06
CA GLU A 540 9.95 14.18 5.72
C GLU A 540 9.51 15.64 5.78
N PRO A 541 9.99 16.52 4.88
CA PRO A 541 9.56 17.90 4.86
C PRO A 541 8.04 18.05 4.72
N GLN A 542 7.48 19.02 5.43
CA GLN A 542 6.04 19.29 5.42
C GLN A 542 5.73 20.56 4.61
N ASP A 543 4.61 20.56 3.89
CA ASP A 543 4.06 21.69 3.14
C ASP A 543 2.98 22.37 3.99
N LEU A 544 3.32 23.50 4.61
CA LEU A 544 2.36 24.35 5.29
C LEU A 544 1.82 25.39 4.31
N ARG A 545 0.51 25.35 4.09
CA ARG A 545 -0.22 26.23 3.17
C ARG A 545 -1.32 26.97 3.90
N VAL A 546 -1.53 28.21 3.52
CA VAL A 546 -2.71 28.98 3.92
C VAL A 546 -3.42 29.49 2.69
N ARG A 547 -4.75 29.37 2.68
CA ARG A 547 -5.65 29.98 1.68
C ARG A 547 -6.83 30.62 2.38
N PHE A 548 -7.40 31.67 1.80
CA PHE A 548 -8.71 32.15 2.22
C PHE A 548 -9.80 31.39 1.49
N THR A 549 -10.73 30.85 2.27
CA THR A 549 -12.09 30.54 1.82
C THR A 549 -12.95 31.81 1.94
N PRO A 550 -14.16 31.87 1.37
CA PRO A 550 -15.03 33.03 1.49
C PRO A 550 -15.19 33.55 2.93
N ASP A 551 -15.21 32.63 3.90
CA ASP A 551 -15.56 32.96 5.29
C ASP A 551 -14.38 32.85 6.28
N ARG A 552 -13.33 32.07 5.96
CA ARG A 552 -12.25 31.72 6.91
C ARG A 552 -10.90 31.53 6.23
N ALA A 553 -9.81 31.64 7.01
CA ALA A 553 -8.52 31.11 6.60
C ALA A 553 -8.52 29.59 6.80
N ASN A 554 -8.05 28.83 5.79
CA ASN A 554 -7.74 27.40 5.90
C ASN A 554 -6.23 27.26 5.99
N ILE A 555 -5.76 26.69 7.09
CA ILE A 555 -4.38 26.30 7.32
C ILE A 555 -4.27 24.79 7.10
N THR A 556 -3.46 24.38 6.13
CA THR A 556 -3.21 22.98 5.81
C THR A 556 -1.74 22.65 6.04
N CYS A 557 -1.44 21.52 6.70
CA CYS A 557 -0.10 20.95 6.77
C CYS A 557 -0.15 19.47 6.38
N GLU A 558 0.69 19.06 5.45
CA GLU A 558 0.82 17.67 5.01
C GLU A 558 2.24 17.38 4.50
N THR A 559 2.58 16.10 4.34
CA THR A 559 3.87 15.70 3.78
C THR A 559 4.04 16.24 2.35
N LEU A 560 5.15 16.94 2.11
CA LEU A 560 5.48 17.48 0.80
C LEU A 560 5.84 16.33 -0.16
N ARG A 561 4.85 15.88 -0.94
CA ARG A 561 5.05 14.86 -1.97
C ARG A 561 5.94 15.44 -3.09
N ARG A 562 7.04 14.76 -3.43
CA ARG A 562 7.78 15.05 -4.68
C ARG A 562 6.81 14.77 -5.83
N GLY A 563 6.66 15.74 -6.74
CA GLY A 563 5.57 15.78 -7.71
C GLY A 563 5.50 14.51 -8.58
N ARG A 564 4.32 13.88 -8.61
CA ARG A 564 3.87 13.10 -9.76
C ARG A 564 3.31 14.10 -10.77
N SER A 565 3.95 14.25 -11.93
CA SER A 565 3.33 14.91 -13.07
C SER A 565 2.19 14.04 -13.60
N VAL A 566 1.00 14.62 -13.66
CA VAL A 566 -0.10 14.15 -14.50
C VAL A 566 0.35 14.31 -15.95
N SER A 567 0.33 13.24 -16.75
CA SER A 567 0.29 13.37 -18.22
C SER A 567 -0.83 12.50 -18.78
N LEU A 568 -1.62 13.14 -19.65
CA LEU A 568 -2.71 12.63 -20.46
C LEU A 568 -2.25 12.84 -21.91
N TYR A 569 -2.20 11.77 -22.73
CA TYR A 569 -2.06 11.75 -24.20
C TYR A 569 -0.73 12.36 -24.76
N SER A 570 -0.09 11.91 -25.84
CA SER A 570 -0.36 10.92 -26.90
C SER A 570 0.85 10.86 -27.86
N LEU A 571 1.13 9.66 -28.38
CA LEU A 571 1.46 9.26 -29.76
C LEU A 571 2.69 9.77 -30.56
N ASP A 572 3.25 8.77 -31.28
CA ASP A 572 3.95 8.76 -32.58
C ASP A 572 5.46 9.06 -32.62
N LYS A 573 6.31 8.03 -32.85
CA LYS A 573 6.83 7.49 -34.15
C LYS A 573 8.07 8.31 -34.60
N ASP A 574 9.11 7.82 -35.26
CA ASP A 574 9.53 6.54 -35.86
C ASP A 574 11.01 6.74 -36.28
N ASP A 575 11.73 5.63 -36.43
CA ASP A 575 12.73 5.30 -37.47
C ASP A 575 14.22 5.80 -37.48
N GLU A 576 15.07 4.75 -37.54
CA GLU A 576 16.15 4.46 -38.50
C GLU A 576 17.63 4.84 -38.22
N ASP A 577 18.40 3.75 -38.00
CA ASP A 577 19.62 3.31 -38.72
C ASP A 577 20.92 4.13 -38.70
N SER A 578 22.00 3.53 -38.16
CA SER A 578 23.06 2.88 -38.97
C SER A 578 24.42 2.71 -38.24
N GLU A 579 24.86 1.45 -38.20
CA GLU A 579 26.18 0.88 -38.55
C GLU A 579 27.56 1.41 -38.05
N TYR A 580 28.31 0.45 -37.44
CA TYR A 580 29.74 0.13 -37.57
C TYR A 580 30.84 1.00 -36.89
N ASN A 581 31.50 0.46 -35.85
CA ASN A 581 32.76 -0.32 -35.93
C ASN A 581 33.52 -0.43 -34.58
N ASP A 582 34.02 -1.64 -34.32
CA ASP A 582 34.82 -2.08 -33.18
C ASP A 582 36.16 -1.34 -32.97
N VAL A 583 36.51 -1.05 -31.70
CA VAL A 583 37.91 -1.00 -31.21
C VAL A 583 38.00 -1.50 -29.74
N ASP A 584 38.99 -2.36 -29.51
CA ASP A 584 39.38 -3.12 -28.31
C ASP A 584 39.38 -2.42 -26.94
N PHE A 585 38.87 -3.14 -25.91
CA PHE A 585 38.69 -2.66 -24.53
C PHE A 585 39.55 -3.42 -23.50
N ASP A 586 40.88 -3.42 -23.68
CA ASP A 586 41.83 -4.05 -22.75
C ASP A 586 42.53 -3.08 -21.77
N GLN A 587 42.08 -1.83 -21.71
CA GLN A 587 42.59 -0.86 -20.75
C GLN A 587 41.43 -0.17 -20.05
N LEU A 588 41.01 -0.66 -18.87
CA LEU A 588 40.39 0.16 -17.79
C LEU A 588 40.12 -0.67 -16.52
N SER A 589 41.02 -1.60 -16.20
CA SER A 589 41.12 -2.22 -14.87
C SER A 589 42.07 -1.45 -13.93
N LEU A 590 42.28 -0.16 -14.16
CA LEU A 590 43.12 0.73 -13.34
C LEU A 590 42.57 2.16 -13.39
N VAL A 591 41.86 2.58 -12.33
CA VAL A 591 42.16 3.66 -11.36
C VAL A 591 40.98 3.83 -10.42
#